data_AF-A0A925R978-F1
#
_entry.id   AF-A0A925R978-F1
#
_cell.length_a   1.000
_cell.length_b   1.000
_cell.length_c   1.000
_cell.angle_alpha   90.00
_cell.angle_beta   90.00
_cell.angle_gamma   90.00
#
_symmetry.space_group_name_H-M   'P 1'
#
loop_
_entity.id
_entity.type
_entity.pdbx_description
1 polymer ?
#
loop_
_entity_poly.entity_id
_entity_poly.type
_entity_poly.pdbx_seq_one_letter_code
_entity_poly.pdbx_strand_id
1 'polypeptide(L)'
;MARTDDARALLRSIYTTEVDLIPNEAEGTLTVRLHNMTSRIHDAAVAHLCKEHNDTETVYPGTNLRLVYELVSSRIPRDQEF
;
A
#
# COMPACT_ATOMS: atom_id res chain seq x y z
N MET A 1 -0.15 -1.02 29.53
CA MET A 1 -0.64 -2.09 28.65
C MET A 1 -1.31 -1.44 27.43
N ALA A 2 -0.54 -0.99 26.44
CA ALA A 2 -1.07 -0.40 25.21
C ALA A 2 0.09 -0.17 24.24
N ARG A 3 0.29 -1.06 23.25
CA ARG A 3 1.03 -0.74 22.01
C ARG A 3 0.95 -1.84 20.96
N THR A 4 0.97 -3.10 21.38
CA THR A 4 1.00 -4.23 20.43
C THR A 4 -0.38 -4.57 19.88
N ASP A 5 -1.42 -4.47 20.72
CA ASP A 5 -2.80 -4.77 20.30
C ASP A 5 -3.29 -3.78 19.23
N ASP A 6 -2.97 -2.49 19.41
CA ASP A 6 -3.27 -1.42 18.45
C ASP A 6 -2.55 -1.63 17.10
N ALA A 7 -1.27 -2.03 17.14
CA ALA A 7 -0.52 -2.35 15.92
C ALA A 7 -1.08 -3.58 15.19
N ARG A 8 -1.51 -4.61 15.94
CA ARG A 8 -2.11 -5.81 15.35
C ARG A 8 -3.52 -5.54 14.81
N ALA A 9 -4.32 -4.74 15.52
CA ALA A 9 -5.62 -4.29 15.05
C ALA A 9 -5.49 -3.46 13.77
N LEU A 10 -4.51 -2.57 13.71
CA LEU A 10 -4.18 -1.81 12.51
C LEU A 10 -3.80 -2.71 11.34
N LEU A 11 -2.86 -3.65 11.54
CA LEU A 11 -2.46 -4.59 10.50
C LEU A 11 -3.63 -5.44 10.01
N ARG A 12 -4.48 -5.91 10.93
CA ARG A 12 -5.67 -6.67 10.58
C ARG A 12 -6.64 -5.86 9.74
N SER A 13 -6.85 -4.59 10.09
CA SER A 13 -7.65 -3.67 9.28
C SER A 13 -7.02 -3.51 7.89
N ILE A 14 -5.71 -3.27 7.78
CA ILE A 14 -5.00 -3.15 6.50
C ILE A 14 -5.16 -4.42 5.64
N TYR A 15 -5.03 -5.61 6.22
CA TYR A 15 -5.22 -6.88 5.51
C TYR A 15 -6.67 -7.18 5.12
N THR A 16 -7.63 -6.54 5.78
CA THR A 16 -9.07 -6.70 5.47
C THR A 16 -9.57 -5.59 4.54
N THR A 17 -8.80 -4.51 4.37
CA THR A 17 -9.11 -3.41 3.48
C THR A 17 -9.05 -3.88 2.03
N GLU A 18 -10.06 -3.47 1.25
CA GLU A 18 -10.08 -3.70 -0.18
C GLU A 18 -8.93 -2.94 -0.85
N VAL A 19 -8.19 -3.66 -1.69
CA VAL A 19 -7.08 -3.11 -2.47
C VAL A 19 -7.40 -3.22 -3.94
N ASP A 20 -7.01 -2.21 -4.70
CA ASP A 20 -7.07 -2.27 -6.16
C ASP A 20 -5.87 -3.07 -6.68
N LEU A 21 -6.13 -4.12 -7.46
CA LEU A 21 -5.11 -4.91 -8.12
C LEU A 21 -5.11 -4.55 -9.60
N ILE A 22 -4.08 -3.82 -10.02
CA ILE A 22 -3.97 -3.29 -11.38
C ILE A 22 -2.80 -3.99 -12.06
N PRO A 23 -3.07 -5.02 -12.91
CA PRO A 23 -2.03 -5.62 -13.72
C PRO A 23 -1.61 -4.65 -14.82
N ASN A 24 -0.30 -4.40 -14.90
CA ASN A 24 0.33 -3.66 -15.98
C ASN A 24 1.21 -4.62 -16.79
N GLU A 25 0.62 -5.21 -17.82
CA GLU A 25 1.32 -6.15 -18.71
C GLU A 25 2.42 -5.46 -19.52
N ALA A 26 2.29 -4.16 -19.81
CA ALA A 26 3.28 -3.41 -20.59
C ALA A 26 4.58 -3.18 -19.80
N GLU A 27 4.48 -2.92 -18.49
CA GLU A 27 5.64 -2.80 -17.61
C GLU A 27 6.03 -4.12 -16.91
N GLY A 28 5.21 -5.17 -17.06
CA GLY A 28 5.42 -6.44 -16.37
C GLY A 28 5.29 -6.30 -14.85
N THR A 29 4.36 -5.46 -14.39
CA THR A 29 4.14 -5.20 -12.96
C THR A 29 2.69 -5.42 -12.56
N LEU A 30 2.46 -5.80 -11.29
CA LEU A 30 1.14 -5.91 -10.69
C LEU A 30 1.07 -4.91 -9.55
N THR A 31 0.38 -3.80 -9.80
CA THR A 31 0.27 -2.71 -8.83
C THR A 31 -0.83 -3.02 -7.83
N VAL A 32 -0.46 -3.09 -6.55
CA VAL A 32 -1.36 -3.28 -5.42
C VAL A 32 -1.59 -1.92 -4.76
N ARG A 33 -2.76 -1.33 -4.98
CA ARG A 33 -3.14 -0.02 -4.45
C ARG A 33 -3.89 -0.15 -3.14
N LEU A 34 -3.25 0.27 -2.05
CA LEU A 34 -3.86 0.29 -0.73
C LEU A 34 -4.67 1.57 -0.52
N HIS A 35 -5.99 1.44 -0.43
CA HIS A 35 -6.92 2.53 -0.13
C HIS A 35 -7.00 2.76 1.37
N ASN A 36 -6.22 3.69 1.90
CA ASN A 36 -6.19 3.93 3.34
C ASN A 36 -7.41 4.77 3.78
N MET A 37 -8.50 4.11 4.21
CA MET A 37 -9.57 4.80 4.91
C MET A 37 -9.13 5.09 6.36
N THR A 38 -9.26 6.34 6.79
CA THR A 38 -9.37 6.80 8.19
C THR A 38 -8.14 7.13 9.07
N SER A 39 -6.86 7.03 8.67
CA SER A 39 -5.79 7.66 9.51
C SER A 39 -4.46 7.99 8.83
N ARG A 40 -4.16 9.30 8.77
CA ARG A 40 -2.89 9.91 8.33
C ARG A 40 -1.66 9.45 9.12
N ILE A 41 -1.85 9.00 10.36
CA ILE A 41 -0.75 8.51 11.22
C ILE A 41 -0.20 7.17 10.71
N HIS A 42 -1.00 6.37 10.02
CA HIS A 42 -0.58 5.07 9.51
C HIS A 42 0.06 5.15 8.12
N ASP A 43 -0.06 6.28 7.44
CA ASP A 43 0.47 6.52 6.09
C ASP A 43 1.98 6.28 6.01
N ALA A 44 2.75 6.80 6.99
CA ALA A 44 4.21 6.63 7.02
C ALA A 44 4.65 5.18 7.26
N ALA A 45 3.95 4.46 8.14
CA ALA A 45 4.25 3.05 8.43
C ALA A 45 3.90 2.15 7.23
N VAL A 46 2.77 2.41 6.57
CA VAL A 46 2.36 1.65 5.39
C VAL A 46 3.21 1.99 4.18
N ALA A 47 3.60 3.25 3.98
CA ALA A 47 4.54 3.63 2.92
C ALA A 47 5.90 2.95 3.11
N HIS A 48 6.40 2.87 4.35
CA HIS A 48 7.61 2.11 4.66
C HIS A 48 7.44 0.63 4.35
N LEU A 49 6.32 0.01 4.75
CA LEU A 49 6.01 -1.39 4.45
C LEU A 49 5.92 -1.66 2.94
N CYS A 50 5.32 -0.75 2.16
CA CYS A 50 5.24 -0.85 0.70
C CYS A 50 6.63 -0.78 0.09
N LYS A 51 7.50 0.12 0.58
CA LYS A 51 8.88 0.21 0.12
C LYS A 51 9.64 -1.08 0.39
N GLU A 52 9.54 -1.64 1.59
CA GLU A 52 10.20 -2.91 1.94
C GLU A 52 9.71 -4.05 1.02
N HIS A 53 8.40 -4.18 0.79
CA HIS A 53 7.87 -5.19 -0.12
C HIS A 53 8.22 -4.96 -1.60
N ASN A 54 8.40 -3.72 -2.03
CA ASN A 54 8.85 -3.41 -3.38
C ASN A 54 10.35 -3.73 -3.57
N ASP A 55 11.13 -3.61 -2.49
CA ASP A 55 12.55 -3.93 -2.42
C ASP A 55 12.79 -5.46 -2.48
N THR A 56 11.83 -6.27 -2.02
CA THR A 56 11.89 -7.73 -2.19
C THR A 56 11.62 -8.19 -3.62
N GLU A 57 11.33 -7.26 -4.55
CA GLU A 57 11.14 -7.48 -5.99
C GLU A 57 10.31 -8.74 -6.31
N THR A 58 9.26 -8.95 -5.52
CA THR A 58 8.56 -10.23 -5.51
C THR A 58 7.74 -10.39 -6.78
N VAL A 59 7.93 -11.50 -7.49
CA VAL A 59 7.14 -11.84 -8.67
C VAL A 59 5.93 -12.65 -8.26
N TYR A 60 4.76 -12.28 -8.75
CA TYR A 60 3.52 -12.97 -8.42
C TYR A 60 3.51 -14.39 -9.05
N PRO A 61 3.31 -15.45 -8.25
CA PRO A 61 3.44 -16.83 -8.71
C PRO A 61 2.45 -17.15 -9.83
N GLY A 62 2.93 -17.81 -10.89
CA GLY A 62 2.13 -18.11 -12.08
C GLY A 62 2.00 -16.95 -13.07
N THR A 63 2.69 -15.83 -12.83
CA THR A 63 2.81 -14.72 -13.76
C THR A 63 4.26 -14.24 -13.85
N ASN A 64 4.54 -13.39 -14.82
CA ASN A 64 5.82 -12.67 -14.91
C ASN A 64 5.69 -11.23 -14.38
N LEU A 65 4.66 -10.96 -13.56
CA LEU A 65 4.35 -9.64 -13.04
C LEU A 65 5.04 -9.42 -11.69
N ARG A 66 5.87 -8.39 -11.61
CA ARG A 66 6.49 -7.95 -10.35
C ARG A 66 5.48 -7.16 -9.52
N LEU A 67 5.30 -7.56 -8.26
CA LEU A 67 4.41 -6.90 -7.31
C LEU A 67 4.95 -5.50 -6.98
N VAL A 68 4.09 -4.49 -7.13
CA VAL A 68 4.39 -3.10 -6.79
C VAL A 68 3.30 -2.59 -5.86
N TYR A 69 3.61 -2.42 -4.59
CA TYR A 69 2.71 -1.86 -3.59
C TYR A 69 2.76 -0.34 -3.63
N GLU A 70 1.59 0.27 -3.79
CA GLU A 70 1.40 1.72 -3.76
C GLU A 70 0.34 2.08 -2.72
N LEU A 71 0.62 3.11 -1.93
CA LEU A 71 -0.39 3.67 -1.06
C LEU A 71 -1.15 4.76 -1.80
N VAL A 72 -2.47 4.62 -1.91
CA VAL A 72 -3.34 5.69 -2.42
C VAL A 72 -3.51 6.72 -1.31
N SER A 73 -2.50 7.56 -1.12
CA SER A 73 -2.65 8.76 -0.30
C SER A 73 -3.61 9.68 -1.06
N SER A 74 -4.74 10.05 -0.47
CA SER A 74 -5.52 11.21 -0.92
C SER A 74 -4.73 12.49 -0.64
N ARG A 75 -3.57 12.65 -1.29
CA ARG A 75 -2.97 13.96 -1.51
C ARG A 75 -3.85 14.64 -2.53
N ILE A 76 -4.86 15.35 -2.02
CA ILE A 76 -5.28 16.59 -2.66
C ILE A 76 -3.97 17.36 -2.88
N PRO A 77 -3.55 17.65 -4.12
CA PRO A 77 -2.40 18.50 -4.34
C PRO A 77 -2.71 19.83 -3.65
N ARG A 78 -1.94 20.19 -2.62
CA ARG A 78 -1.95 21.55 -2.03
C ARG A 78 -1.22 22.50 -2.98
N ASP A 79 -1.61 22.47 -4.25
CA ASP A 79 -1.17 23.36 -5.30
C ASP A 79 -2.43 23.99 -5.91
N GLN A 80 -3.04 24.85 -5.11
CA GLN A 80 -3.94 25.86 -5.62
C GLN A 80 -3.75 27.10 -4.75
N GLU A 81 -2.59 27.72 -4.92
CA GLU A 81 -2.36 29.11 -4.54
C GLU A 81 -3.14 29.98 -5.55
N PHE A 82 -4.12 30.74 -5.05
CA PHE A 82 -4.73 31.88 -5.74
C PHE A 82 -4.47 33.14 -4.91
#